data_AF-A0ABD1DP41-F1
#
_entry.id   AF-A0ABD1DP41-F1
#
_cell.length_a   1.000
_cell.length_b   1.000
_cell.length_c   1.000
_cell.angle_alpha   90.00
_cell.angle_beta   90.00
_cell.angle_gamma   90.00
#
_symmetry.space_group_name_H-M   'P 1'
#
loop_
_entity.id
_entity.type
_entity.pdbx_description
1 polymer ?
#
loop_
_entity_poly.entity_id
_entity_poly.type
_entity_poly.pdbx_seq_one_letter_code
_entity_poly.pdbx_strand_id
1 'polypeptide(L)'
;MDRHIRAESDGDPIVDPSQDYTLLLGYENVTHTVIRFKRNLETCDSKDDFAITNDTMRVIFMYSREKPAKGSTLPGTLPGPLEAFKGSRSVFLTQRTNQHALPNSASLGILELRNEDVELPESDESLYWCKIFKLDDFHQKHHLVRYEPVFDSSTSVLYLNHMLLYECQGLSDELENLSRQRGQPCFQLQSMHCNTVVANWARGSDHQGLSKEGRKLHFPPQRAVVLVGVTITPSARLMKSDKSRTV
;
A
#
# COMPACT_ATOMS: atom_id res chain seq x y z
N MET A 1 -8.79 -22.76 22.92
CA MET A 1 -8.21 -21.74 23.80
C MET A 1 -7.20 -20.97 22.99
N ASP A 2 -7.35 -19.66 23.01
CA ASP A 2 -6.39 -18.69 22.48
C ASP A 2 -5.12 -18.67 23.33
N ARG A 3 -4.12 -17.99 22.78
CA ARG A 3 -2.74 -18.02 23.24
C ARG A 3 -2.09 -16.67 22.99
N HIS A 4 -1.15 -16.32 23.85
CA HIS A 4 -0.29 -15.15 23.68
C HIS A 4 1.19 -15.53 23.80
N ILE A 5 2.07 -14.62 23.38
CA ILE A 5 3.53 -14.74 23.51
C ILE A 5 3.99 -13.65 24.46
N ARG A 6 4.78 -14.01 25.47
CA ARG A 6 5.38 -13.04 26.40
C ARG A 6 6.70 -12.51 25.85
N ALA A 7 7.01 -11.25 26.14
CA ALA A 7 8.26 -10.61 25.71
C ALA A 7 9.52 -11.37 26.17
N GLU A 8 9.46 -12.03 27.32
CA GLU A 8 10.57 -12.81 27.91
C GLU A 8 10.54 -14.30 27.54
N SER A 9 9.63 -14.73 26.66
CA SER A 9 9.57 -16.12 26.20
C SER A 9 10.49 -16.38 25.01
N ASP A 10 10.78 -17.65 24.77
CA ASP A 10 11.47 -18.16 23.57
C ASP A 10 10.63 -18.07 22.28
N GLY A 11 9.44 -17.46 22.35
CA GLY A 11 8.51 -17.30 21.23
C GLY A 11 7.42 -18.36 21.19
N ASP A 12 7.42 -19.33 22.11
CA ASP A 12 6.37 -20.34 22.19
C ASP A 12 5.06 -19.76 22.76
N PRO A 13 3.92 -19.90 22.04
CA PRO A 13 2.64 -19.40 22.51
C PRO A 13 2.11 -20.18 23.72
N ILE A 14 1.89 -19.49 24.83
CA ILE A 14 1.29 -20.06 26.04
C ILE A 14 -0.23 -19.87 26.04
N VAL A 15 -0.95 -20.74 26.77
CA VAL A 15 -2.41 -20.65 26.88
C VAL A 15 -2.79 -19.37 27.60
N ASP A 16 -3.73 -18.64 27.00
CA ASP A 16 -4.29 -17.44 27.62
C ASP A 16 -5.31 -17.82 28.70
N PRO A 17 -5.21 -17.29 29.93
CA PRO A 17 -6.24 -17.45 30.95
C PRO A 17 -7.58 -16.82 30.56
N SER A 18 -7.58 -15.79 29.70
CA SER A 18 -8.77 -15.12 29.18
C SER A 18 -9.08 -15.61 27.76
N GLN A 19 -10.36 -15.89 27.46
CA GLN A 19 -10.80 -16.29 26.12
C GLN A 19 -11.41 -15.10 25.39
N ASP A 20 -10.58 -14.37 24.64
CA ASP A 20 -10.95 -13.11 23.99
C ASP A 20 -11.29 -13.27 22.50
N TYR A 21 -10.77 -14.33 21.88
CA TYR A 21 -11.07 -14.67 20.49
C TYR A 21 -12.16 -15.73 20.41
N THR A 22 -13.19 -15.50 19.59
CA THR A 22 -14.19 -16.52 19.28
C THR A 22 -14.02 -17.00 17.84
N LEU A 23 -13.71 -18.28 17.66
CA LEU A 23 -13.71 -18.91 16.34
C LEU A 23 -15.15 -18.98 15.80
N LEU A 24 -15.36 -18.47 14.59
CA LEU A 24 -16.65 -18.46 13.91
C LEU A 24 -16.71 -19.49 12.77
N LEU A 25 -15.61 -19.67 12.04
CA LEU A 25 -15.52 -20.59 10.92
C LEU A 25 -14.07 -21.05 10.73
N GLY A 26 -13.89 -22.32 10.40
CA GLY A 26 -12.61 -22.88 9.99
C GLY A 26 -12.84 -23.94 8.93
N TYR A 27 -12.27 -23.78 7.74
CA TYR A 27 -12.29 -24.82 6.71
C TYR A 27 -11.04 -24.74 5.83
N GLU A 28 -10.70 -25.88 5.24
CA GLU A 28 -9.60 -26.02 4.29
C GLU A 28 -10.20 -26.38 2.94
N ASN A 29 -9.82 -25.66 1.89
CA ASN A 29 -10.09 -26.04 0.51
C ASN A 29 -8.80 -26.49 -0.18
N VAL A 30 -8.86 -26.87 -1.46
CA VAL A 30 -7.71 -27.39 -2.22
C VAL A 30 -6.53 -26.41 -2.26
N THR A 31 -6.79 -25.12 -2.10
CA THR A 31 -5.81 -24.04 -2.28
C THR A 31 -5.44 -23.31 -0.99
N HIS A 32 -6.36 -23.17 -0.04
CA HIS A 32 -6.21 -22.30 1.13
C HIS A 32 -6.99 -22.81 2.35
N THR A 33 -6.47 -22.47 3.53
CA THR A 33 -7.17 -22.60 4.81
C THR A 33 -7.80 -21.25 5.17
N VAL A 34 -9.10 -21.25 5.45
CA VAL A 34 -9.85 -20.06 5.83
C VAL A 34 -10.26 -20.18 7.30
N ILE A 35 -9.85 -19.19 8.09
CA ILE A 35 -10.20 -19.05 9.51
C ILE A 35 -10.91 -17.71 9.68
N ARG A 36 -12.13 -17.75 10.23
CA ARG A 36 -12.90 -16.57 10.61
C ARG A 36 -13.09 -16.56 12.11
N PHE A 37 -12.76 -15.46 12.75
CA PHE A 37 -12.94 -15.26 14.18
C PHE A 37 -13.47 -13.85 14.45
N LYS A 38 -13.94 -13.64 15.68
CA LYS A 38 -14.26 -12.31 16.22
C LYS A 38 -13.48 -12.08 17.50
N ARG A 39 -13.17 -10.82 17.78
CA ARG A 39 -12.55 -10.32 19.01
C ARG A 39 -13.09 -8.92 19.24
N ASN A 40 -13.26 -8.50 20.50
CA ASN A 40 -13.57 -7.11 20.81
C ASN A 40 -12.36 -6.22 20.47
N LEU A 41 -12.61 -4.93 20.19
CA LEU A 41 -11.51 -3.96 19.98
C LEU A 41 -10.70 -3.77 21.26
N GLU A 42 -11.38 -3.74 22.40
CA GLU A 42 -10.80 -3.73 23.73
C GLU A 42 -11.35 -4.93 24.50
N THR A 43 -10.45 -5.75 25.03
CA THR A 43 -10.76 -7.01 25.70
C THR A 43 -10.79 -6.88 27.21
N CYS A 44 -10.45 -5.70 27.74
CA CYS A 44 -10.29 -5.44 29.17
C CYS A 44 -9.22 -6.31 29.87
N ASP A 45 -8.45 -7.09 29.11
CA ASP A 45 -7.23 -7.76 29.56
C ASP A 45 -6.01 -6.98 29.09
N SER A 46 -5.70 -5.89 29.80
CA SER A 46 -4.55 -5.03 29.45
C SER A 46 -3.18 -5.67 29.75
N LYS A 47 -3.16 -6.86 30.37
CA LYS A 47 -1.93 -7.51 30.80
C LYS A 47 -1.35 -8.36 29.66
N ASP A 48 -2.19 -9.17 29.07
CA ASP A 48 -1.78 -10.17 28.08
C ASP A 48 -2.19 -9.78 26.65
N ASP A 49 -3.01 -8.72 26.50
CA ASP A 49 -3.71 -8.40 25.27
C ASP A 49 -3.51 -6.93 24.81
N PHE A 50 -3.45 -6.71 23.49
CA PHE A 50 -3.29 -5.37 22.91
C PHE A 50 -4.63 -4.79 22.44
N ALA A 51 -5.00 -3.62 22.95
CA ALA A 51 -6.17 -2.89 22.48
C ALA A 51 -6.02 -2.48 21.01
N ILE A 52 -7.07 -2.70 20.22
CA ILE A 52 -7.16 -2.26 18.82
C ILE A 52 -7.63 -0.81 18.82
N THR A 53 -6.69 0.10 18.63
CA THR A 53 -6.94 1.54 18.56
C THR A 53 -7.11 2.02 17.12
N ASN A 54 -7.27 3.33 16.94
CA ASN A 54 -7.29 3.96 15.63
C ASN A 54 -5.88 4.22 15.07
N ASP A 55 -4.92 3.36 15.40
CA ASP A 55 -3.54 3.42 14.92
C ASP A 55 -3.23 2.22 14.00
N THR A 56 -2.10 2.32 13.30
CA THR A 56 -1.58 1.20 12.52
C THR A 56 -1.08 0.11 13.44
N MET A 57 -1.62 -1.10 13.30
CA MET A 57 -1.23 -2.27 14.08
C MET A 57 -0.40 -3.23 13.23
N ARG A 58 0.53 -3.94 13.87
CA ARG A 58 1.33 -4.95 13.21
C ARG A 58 0.76 -6.34 13.50
N VAL A 59 0.15 -6.95 12.49
CA VAL A 59 -0.28 -8.34 12.54
C VAL A 59 0.91 -9.23 12.22
N ILE A 60 1.24 -10.12 13.15
CA ILE A 60 2.21 -11.19 12.96
C ILE A 60 1.47 -12.48 12.61
N PHE A 61 2.07 -13.30 11.75
CA PHE A 61 1.48 -14.58 11.37
C PHE A 61 2.56 -15.64 11.22
N MET A 62 2.15 -16.88 11.49
CA MET A 62 2.97 -18.06 11.33
C MET A 62 2.11 -19.21 10.81
N TYR A 63 2.61 -19.96 9.82
CA TYR A 63 1.95 -21.14 9.29
C TYR A 63 2.97 -22.19 8.85
N SER A 64 2.56 -23.46 8.82
CA SER A 64 3.38 -24.58 8.35
C SER A 64 2.61 -25.42 7.36
N ARG A 65 3.35 -26.19 6.56
CA ARG A 65 2.79 -27.25 5.71
C ARG A 65 2.36 -28.46 6.55
N GLU A 66 3.01 -28.66 7.68
CA GLU A 66 2.69 -29.75 8.59
C GLU A 66 1.43 -29.41 9.39
N LYS A 67 0.48 -30.35 9.38
CA LYS A 67 -0.74 -30.19 10.17
C LYS A 67 -0.41 -30.38 11.65
N PRO A 68 -0.87 -29.49 12.55
CA PRO A 68 -0.69 -29.69 13.98
C PRO A 68 -1.24 -31.05 14.41
N ALA A 69 -0.58 -31.69 15.37
CA ALA A 69 -1.11 -32.91 15.98
C ALA A 69 -2.52 -32.62 16.56
N LYS A 70 -3.52 -33.41 16.14
CA LYS A 70 -4.95 -33.14 16.37
C LYS A 70 -5.23 -32.80 17.84
N GLY A 71 -5.77 -31.60 18.07
CA GLY A 71 -6.27 -31.18 19.38
C GLY A 71 -5.19 -30.92 20.43
N SER A 72 -3.92 -30.86 20.06
CA SER A 72 -2.87 -30.62 21.05
C SER A 72 -2.88 -29.17 21.53
N THR A 73 -3.21 -29.01 22.80
CA THR A 73 -2.97 -27.79 23.58
C THR A 73 -1.63 -27.82 24.32
N LEU A 74 -0.80 -28.85 24.08
CA LEU A 74 0.47 -29.01 24.78
C LEU A 74 1.56 -28.10 24.18
N PRO A 75 2.46 -27.55 25.01
CA PRO A 75 3.68 -26.88 24.54
C PRO A 75 4.46 -27.75 23.54
N GLY A 76 5.10 -27.13 22.55
CA GLY A 76 5.90 -27.85 21.53
C GLY A 76 5.11 -28.58 20.43
N THR A 77 3.80 -28.37 20.33
CA THR A 77 2.96 -29.00 19.28
C THR A 77 2.56 -28.07 18.14
N LEU A 78 2.96 -26.81 18.25
CA LEU A 78 2.96 -25.88 17.14
C LEU A 78 4.28 -26.03 16.36
N PRO A 79 4.27 -25.78 15.04
CA PRO A 79 5.49 -25.76 14.24
C PRO A 79 6.53 -24.82 14.87
N GLY A 80 7.78 -25.29 14.99
CA GLY A 80 8.86 -24.51 15.58
C GLY A 80 9.06 -23.18 14.81
N PRO A 81 9.36 -22.05 15.49
CA PRO A 81 9.55 -20.75 14.84
C PRO A 81 10.67 -20.69 13.78
N LEU A 82 11.54 -21.70 13.74
CA LEU A 82 12.62 -21.85 12.75
C LEU A 82 12.16 -22.53 11.46
N GLU A 83 11.16 -23.40 11.53
CA GLU A 83 10.67 -24.23 10.42
C GLU A 83 9.41 -23.63 9.79
N ALA A 84 8.62 -22.91 10.59
CA ALA A 84 7.39 -22.30 10.14
C ALA A 84 7.63 -21.08 9.25
N PHE A 85 6.76 -20.91 8.24
CA PHE A 85 6.69 -19.65 7.51
C PHE A 85 6.18 -18.56 8.45
N LYS A 86 6.94 -17.49 8.60
CA LYS A 86 6.60 -16.36 9.48
C LYS A 86 6.68 -15.04 8.76
N GLY A 87 5.84 -14.11 9.17
CA GLY A 87 5.82 -12.77 8.60
C GLY A 87 5.06 -11.79 9.45
N SER A 88 5.07 -10.54 9.00
CA SER A 88 4.28 -9.49 9.63
C SER A 88 3.77 -8.51 8.58
N ARG A 89 2.63 -7.90 8.86
CA ARG A 89 2.00 -6.86 8.03
C ARG A 89 1.46 -5.76 8.92
N SER A 90 1.75 -4.52 8.55
CA SER A 90 1.11 -3.36 9.15
C SER A 90 -0.26 -3.19 8.50
N VAL A 91 -1.30 -3.11 9.32
CA VAL A 91 -2.69 -3.02 8.89
C VAL A 91 -3.43 -2.01 9.75
N PHE A 92 -4.43 -1.35 9.16
CA PHE A 92 -5.29 -0.45 9.90
C PHE A 92 -6.65 -1.11 10.13
N LEU A 93 -6.79 -1.83 11.25
CA LEU A 93 -7.92 -2.72 11.50
C LEU A 93 -9.26 -2.00 11.66
N THR A 94 -9.25 -0.74 12.10
CA THR A 94 -10.46 0.07 12.27
C THR A 94 -10.87 0.81 10.98
N GLN A 95 -10.06 0.71 9.92
CA GLN A 95 -10.35 1.38 8.66
C GLN A 95 -11.65 0.84 8.07
N ARG A 96 -12.68 1.70 8.04
CA ARG A 96 -13.87 1.42 7.25
C ARG A 96 -13.56 1.76 5.81
N THR A 97 -13.53 0.76 4.94
CA THR A 97 -13.47 1.01 3.51
C THR A 97 -14.78 1.71 3.13
N ASN A 98 -14.75 3.03 2.98
CA ASN A 98 -15.85 3.79 2.40
C ASN A 98 -15.86 3.48 0.91
N GLN A 99 -16.29 2.26 0.56
CA GLN A 99 -16.61 1.86 -0.79
C GLN A 99 -17.95 2.51 -1.15
N HIS A 100 -17.99 3.84 -1.20
CA HIS A 100 -19.04 4.48 -1.96
C HIS A 100 -18.82 4.06 -3.41
N ALA A 101 -19.65 3.12 -3.88
CA ALA A 101 -19.71 2.78 -5.28
C ALA A 101 -19.84 4.11 -6.04
N LEU A 102 -18.90 4.35 -6.95
CA LEU A 102 -19.02 5.50 -7.84
C LEU A 102 -20.38 5.35 -8.55
N PRO A 103 -21.19 6.42 -8.63
CA PRO A 103 -22.43 6.35 -9.37
C PRO A 103 -22.10 5.86 -10.78
N ASN A 104 -22.82 4.85 -11.28
CA ASN A 104 -22.76 4.47 -12.69
C ASN A 104 -23.37 5.60 -13.52
N SER A 105 -22.65 6.70 -13.69
CA SER A 105 -23.06 7.81 -14.53
C SER A 105 -22.24 7.79 -15.81
N ALA A 106 -22.92 7.98 -16.94
CA ALA A 106 -22.29 8.20 -18.25
C ALA A 106 -21.39 9.46 -18.32
N SER A 107 -21.29 10.21 -17.21
CA SER A 107 -20.50 11.42 -17.06
C SER A 107 -19.11 11.19 -16.45
N LEU A 108 -18.74 9.96 -16.13
CA LEU A 108 -17.41 9.62 -15.62
C LEU A 108 -16.45 9.35 -16.80
N GLY A 109 -15.39 10.16 -16.88
CA GLY A 109 -14.23 9.89 -17.74
C GLY A 109 -13.07 9.34 -16.93
N ILE A 110 -12.27 8.47 -17.54
CA ILE A 110 -11.03 7.95 -16.96
C ILE A 110 -9.86 8.59 -17.71
N LEU A 111 -8.95 9.20 -16.96
CA LEU A 111 -7.68 9.72 -17.47
C LEU A 111 -6.55 8.90 -16.85
N GLU A 112 -5.75 8.25 -17.69
CA GLU A 112 -4.60 7.46 -17.25
C GLU A 112 -3.30 8.21 -17.56
N LEU A 113 -2.44 8.36 -16.56
CA LEU A 113 -1.15 9.01 -16.69
C LEU A 113 -0.05 7.99 -16.40
N ARG A 114 0.64 7.53 -17.44
CA ARG A 114 1.77 6.58 -17.32
C ARG A 114 3.07 7.20 -17.78
N ASN A 115 4.11 6.98 -16.98
CA ASN A 115 5.48 7.22 -17.42
C ASN A 115 5.87 6.18 -18.48
N GLU A 116 6.77 6.58 -19.37
CA GLU A 116 7.49 5.62 -20.21
C GLU A 116 8.52 4.88 -19.36
N ASP A 117 9.17 3.86 -19.93
CA ASP A 117 10.20 3.07 -19.25
C ASP A 117 11.28 3.96 -18.65
N VAL A 118 11.47 3.84 -17.32
CA VAL A 118 12.47 4.59 -16.56
C VAL A 118 13.59 3.64 -16.18
N GLU A 119 14.81 3.96 -16.60
CA GLU A 119 16.00 3.23 -16.19
C GLU A 119 16.28 3.48 -14.70
N LEU A 120 16.43 2.39 -13.94
CA LEU A 120 16.74 2.48 -12.52
C LEU A 120 18.23 2.79 -12.33
N PRO A 121 18.61 3.65 -11.36
CA PRO A 121 20.01 3.92 -11.08
C PRO A 121 20.71 2.64 -10.59
N GLU A 122 21.98 2.48 -10.94
CA GLU A 122 22.81 1.38 -10.43
C GLU A 122 23.18 1.57 -8.95
N SER A 123 23.14 2.80 -8.46
CA SER A 123 23.40 3.13 -7.06
C SER A 123 22.22 2.79 -6.16
N ASP A 124 22.46 2.65 -4.85
CA ASP A 124 21.41 2.45 -3.84
C ASP A 124 20.62 3.74 -3.53
N GLU A 125 20.80 4.81 -4.30
CA GLU A 125 20.14 6.11 -4.07
C GLU A 125 18.71 6.13 -4.62
N SER A 126 17.82 6.91 -3.98
CA SER A 126 16.46 7.08 -4.47
C SER A 126 16.44 7.96 -5.72
N LEU A 127 15.84 7.45 -6.79
CA LEU A 127 15.53 8.20 -8.00
C LEU A 127 14.21 8.97 -7.84
N TYR A 128 14.27 10.28 -8.05
CA TYR A 128 13.08 11.14 -8.15
C TYR A 128 12.85 11.43 -9.63
N TRP A 129 11.84 10.82 -10.22
CA TRP A 129 11.53 10.94 -11.64
C TRP A 129 10.27 11.77 -11.85
N CYS A 130 10.31 12.68 -12.81
CA CYS A 130 9.23 13.61 -13.09
C CYS A 130 8.86 13.62 -14.57
N LYS A 131 7.56 13.55 -14.88
CA LYS A 131 7.03 13.70 -16.24
C LYS A 131 5.90 14.73 -16.27
N ILE A 132 5.95 15.59 -17.28
CA ILE A 132 4.88 16.55 -17.59
C ILE A 132 3.89 15.87 -18.54
N PHE A 133 2.61 16.03 -18.27
CA PHE A 133 1.53 15.59 -19.15
C PHE A 133 0.70 16.79 -19.56
N LYS A 134 0.57 16.98 -20.86
CA LYS A 134 -0.44 17.88 -21.44
C LYS A 134 -1.75 17.09 -21.46
N LEU A 135 -2.77 17.61 -20.78
CA LEU A 135 -4.09 17.00 -20.80
C LEU A 135 -4.84 17.47 -22.05
N ASP A 136 -5.75 16.63 -22.55
CA ASP A 136 -6.63 16.98 -23.66
C ASP A 136 -7.45 18.23 -23.32
N ASP A 137 -7.90 18.97 -24.34
CA ASP A 137 -8.65 20.21 -24.17
C ASP A 137 -10.00 19.92 -23.48
N PHE A 138 -10.01 20.04 -22.14
CA PHE A 138 -11.24 20.05 -21.36
C PHE A 138 -11.99 21.35 -21.66
N HIS A 139 -13.01 21.26 -22.51
CA HIS A 139 -13.88 22.40 -22.86
C HIS A 139 -14.79 22.87 -21.72
N GLN A 140 -14.85 22.10 -20.62
CA GLN A 140 -15.65 22.39 -19.44
C GLN A 140 -14.90 21.97 -18.17
N LYS A 141 -15.38 22.40 -17.01
CA LYS A 141 -14.78 22.06 -15.72
C LYS A 141 -15.04 20.59 -15.36
N HIS A 142 -14.00 19.87 -14.93
CA HIS A 142 -14.09 18.51 -14.42
C HIS A 142 -13.75 18.43 -12.92
N HIS A 143 -14.20 17.38 -12.26
CA HIS A 143 -13.93 17.13 -10.85
C HIS A 143 -13.20 15.80 -10.70
N LEU A 144 -12.08 15.78 -9.98
CA LEU A 144 -11.44 14.53 -9.60
C LEU A 144 -12.21 13.95 -8.40
N VAL A 145 -12.85 12.80 -8.64
CA VAL A 145 -13.66 12.12 -7.63
C VAL A 145 -13.00 10.85 -7.09
N ARG A 146 -12.02 10.31 -7.83
CA ARG A 146 -11.24 9.12 -7.45
C ARG A 146 -9.89 9.15 -8.16
N TYR A 147 -8.87 8.64 -7.51
CA TYR A 147 -7.61 8.29 -8.14
C TYR A 147 -7.08 6.99 -7.54
N GLU A 148 -6.28 6.27 -8.32
CA GLU A 148 -5.61 5.05 -7.89
C GLU A 148 -4.25 4.95 -8.57
N PRO A 149 -3.24 4.36 -7.91
CA PRO A 149 -1.94 4.15 -8.52
C PRO A 149 -2.06 3.10 -9.63
N VAL A 150 -1.36 3.34 -10.73
CA VAL A 150 -1.23 2.37 -11.82
C VAL A 150 0.20 1.83 -11.79
N PHE A 151 0.31 0.51 -11.73
CA PHE A 151 1.60 -0.19 -11.71
C PHE A 151 1.77 -0.98 -13.00
N ASP A 152 3.01 -1.07 -13.48
CA ASP A 152 3.35 -1.89 -14.63
C ASP A 152 3.27 -3.39 -14.29
N SER A 153 3.77 -3.77 -13.11
CA SER A 153 3.74 -5.15 -12.62
C SER A 153 3.66 -5.23 -11.11
N SER A 154 3.39 -6.42 -10.56
CA SER A 154 3.46 -6.66 -9.11
C SER A 154 4.87 -6.42 -8.55
N THR A 155 5.90 -6.59 -9.38
CA THR A 155 7.30 -6.39 -9.00
C THR A 155 7.66 -4.92 -8.92
N SER A 156 7.13 -4.07 -9.81
CA SER A 156 7.42 -2.63 -9.80
C SER A 156 6.95 -1.94 -8.51
N VAL A 157 5.87 -2.44 -7.89
CA VAL A 157 5.34 -1.94 -6.60
C VAL A 157 6.40 -1.93 -5.49
N LEU A 158 7.37 -2.86 -5.53
CA LEU A 158 8.41 -2.99 -4.50
C LEU A 158 9.41 -1.83 -4.52
N TYR A 159 9.60 -1.19 -5.67
CA TYR A 159 10.55 -0.09 -5.87
C TYR A 159 9.89 1.29 -5.69
N LEU A 160 8.56 1.36 -5.77
CA LEU A 160 7.81 2.61 -5.70
C LEU A 160 7.49 2.98 -4.25
N ASN A 161 7.85 4.20 -3.86
CA ASN A 161 7.54 4.72 -2.53
C ASN A 161 6.45 5.78 -2.54
N HIS A 162 6.54 6.74 -3.47
CA HIS A 162 5.57 7.82 -3.59
C HIS A 162 5.24 8.10 -5.05
N MET A 163 3.98 8.49 -5.29
CA MET A 163 3.53 9.11 -6.53
C MET A 163 2.79 10.39 -6.18
N LEU A 164 3.16 11.50 -6.83
CA LEU A 164 2.61 12.82 -6.57
C LEU A 164 2.13 13.40 -7.90
N LEU A 165 0.89 13.87 -7.92
CA LEU A 165 0.31 14.58 -9.04
C LEU A 165 0.18 16.06 -8.66
N TYR A 166 0.85 16.92 -9.42
CA TYR A 166 0.74 18.37 -9.27
C TYR A 166 0.01 18.98 -10.45
N GLU A 167 -0.75 20.03 -10.17
CA GLU A 167 -1.30 20.94 -11.16
C GLU A 167 -0.29 22.06 -11.43
N CYS A 168 -0.08 22.36 -12.72
CA CYS A 168 0.78 23.42 -13.20
C CYS A 168 -0.05 24.62 -13.68
N GLN A 169 0.43 25.83 -13.43
CA GLN A 169 -0.25 27.06 -13.86
C GLN A 169 0.09 27.42 -15.31
N GLY A 170 -0.91 27.34 -16.20
CA GLY A 170 -0.79 27.74 -17.60
C GLY A 170 0.06 26.78 -18.46
N LEU A 171 0.01 26.98 -19.77
CA LEU A 171 0.85 26.27 -20.73
C LEU A 171 1.88 27.23 -21.31
N SER A 172 3.13 27.12 -20.85
CA SER A 172 4.28 27.73 -21.52
C SER A 172 4.79 26.83 -22.65
N ASP A 173 5.51 27.40 -23.63
CA ASP A 173 6.17 26.61 -24.69
C ASP A 173 7.15 25.58 -24.10
N GLU A 174 7.76 25.91 -22.97
CA GLU A 174 8.62 25.01 -22.21
C GLU A 174 7.85 23.80 -21.67
N LEU A 175 6.69 24.02 -21.01
CA LEU A 175 5.83 22.94 -20.52
C LEU A 175 5.31 22.08 -21.67
N GLU A 176 4.97 22.69 -22.81
CA GLU A 176 4.57 21.95 -24.01
C GLU A 176 5.70 21.07 -24.53
N ASN A 177 6.93 21.58 -24.62
CA ASN A 177 8.08 20.79 -25.04
C ASN A 177 8.41 19.66 -24.07
N LEU A 178 8.36 19.93 -22.76
CA LEU A 178 8.59 18.93 -21.72
C LEU A 178 7.50 17.85 -21.69
N SER A 179 6.25 18.19 -22.04
CA SER A 179 5.16 17.21 -22.15
C SER A 179 5.40 16.14 -23.23
N ARG A 180 6.24 16.46 -24.22
CA ARG A 180 6.62 15.55 -25.32
C ARG A 180 7.84 14.69 -24.98
N GLN A 181 8.48 14.92 -23.84
CA GLN A 181 9.65 14.16 -23.41
C GLN A 181 9.24 12.93 -22.57
N ARG A 182 10.17 11.98 -22.40
CA ARG A 182 9.97 10.78 -21.58
C ARG A 182 9.85 11.07 -20.08
N GLY A 183 10.24 12.27 -19.67
CA GLY A 183 10.47 12.65 -18.27
C GLY A 183 11.95 12.83 -18.00
N GLN A 184 12.26 13.32 -16.80
CA GLN A 184 13.63 13.58 -16.35
C GLN A 184 13.71 13.55 -14.82
N PRO A 185 14.91 13.48 -14.24
CA PRO A 185 15.08 13.65 -12.80
C PRO A 185 14.46 14.96 -12.31
N CYS A 186 13.66 14.89 -11.25
CA CYS A 186 12.86 16.04 -10.78
C CYS A 186 13.69 17.28 -10.44
N PHE A 187 14.95 17.12 -10.02
CA PHE A 187 15.83 18.25 -9.70
C PHE A 187 16.25 19.07 -10.93
N GLN A 188 16.08 18.56 -12.15
CA GLN A 188 16.37 19.27 -13.39
C GLN A 188 15.23 20.19 -13.83
N LEU A 189 14.03 20.02 -13.28
CA LEU A 189 12.84 20.84 -13.56
C LEU A 189 12.81 22.14 -12.71
N GLN A 190 13.97 22.71 -12.38
CA GLN A 190 14.06 23.93 -11.56
C GLN A 190 13.17 25.04 -12.14
N SER A 191 12.41 25.74 -11.29
CA SER A 191 11.57 26.90 -11.63
C SER A 191 10.20 26.62 -12.29
N MET A 192 9.58 25.45 -12.08
CA MET A 192 8.24 25.17 -12.59
C MET A 192 7.09 25.66 -11.68
N HIS A 193 6.06 26.27 -12.28
CA HIS A 193 4.82 26.71 -11.61
C HIS A 193 3.86 25.54 -11.29
N CYS A 194 4.39 24.37 -10.94
CA CYS A 194 3.63 23.18 -10.55
C CYS A 194 3.69 23.02 -9.03
N ASN A 195 2.83 23.74 -8.30
CA ASN A 195 2.89 23.82 -6.83
C ASN A 195 1.65 23.25 -6.12
N THR A 196 0.58 22.95 -6.87
CA THR A 196 -0.69 22.52 -6.28
C THR A 196 -0.79 21.00 -6.31
N VAL A 197 -0.73 20.35 -5.14
CA VAL A 197 -0.86 18.89 -5.04
C VAL A 197 -2.31 18.47 -5.24
N VAL A 198 -2.56 17.75 -6.33
CA VAL A 198 -3.87 17.24 -6.73
C VAL A 198 -4.14 15.88 -6.08
N ALA A 199 -3.18 14.97 -6.20
CA ALA A 199 -3.25 13.62 -5.67
C ALA A 199 -1.89 13.20 -5.14
N ASN A 200 -1.92 12.32 -4.14
CA ASN A 200 -0.73 11.67 -3.61
C ASN A 200 -1.04 10.21 -3.34
N TRP A 201 -0.05 9.37 -3.58
CA TRP A 201 -0.05 7.99 -3.17
C TRP A 201 1.30 7.68 -2.50
N ALA A 202 1.25 6.90 -1.44
CA ALA A 202 2.40 6.42 -0.72
C ALA A 202 2.30 4.90 -0.56
N ARG A 203 3.45 4.22 -0.50
CA ARG A 203 3.50 2.77 -0.33
C ARG A 203 2.76 2.34 0.94
N GLY A 204 1.81 1.42 0.79
CA GLY A 204 0.93 0.95 1.86
C GLY A 204 -0.45 1.59 1.85
N SER A 205 -0.67 2.64 1.05
CA SER A 205 -2.01 3.19 0.79
C SER A 205 -2.74 2.37 -0.27
N ASP A 206 -4.03 2.11 -0.03
CA ASP A 206 -4.96 1.57 -1.02
C ASP A 206 -5.53 2.68 -1.94
N HIS A 207 -6.49 2.34 -2.80
CA HIS A 207 -7.23 3.29 -3.63
C HIS A 207 -7.93 4.35 -2.77
N GLN A 208 -7.78 5.63 -3.13
CA GLN A 208 -8.37 6.73 -2.38
C GLN A 208 -9.62 7.23 -3.11
N GLY A 209 -10.79 6.92 -2.57
CA GLY A 209 -12.02 7.65 -2.89
C GLY A 209 -11.94 9.06 -2.30
N LEU A 210 -12.22 10.10 -3.08
CA LEU A 210 -12.41 11.45 -2.55
C LEU A 210 -13.82 11.56 -1.99
N SER A 211 -14.03 12.47 -1.03
CA SER A 211 -15.36 12.71 -0.43
C SER A 211 -16.39 13.11 -1.49
N LYS A 212 -17.68 13.13 -1.13
CA LYS A 212 -18.79 13.48 -2.06
C LYS A 212 -18.62 14.82 -2.78
N GLU A 213 -17.77 15.72 -2.29
CA GLU A 213 -17.49 17.01 -2.93
C GLU A 213 -16.35 16.94 -3.97
N GLY A 214 -15.64 15.80 -4.03
CA GLY A 214 -14.43 15.61 -4.83
C GLY A 214 -13.34 16.63 -4.47
N ARG A 215 -12.14 16.47 -5.02
CA ARG A 215 -11.30 17.66 -5.19
C ARG A 215 -11.75 18.33 -6.48
N LYS A 216 -12.25 19.57 -6.36
CA LYS A 216 -12.47 20.42 -7.52
C LYS A 216 -11.09 20.71 -8.11
N LEU A 217 -10.68 19.93 -9.10
CA LEU A 217 -9.63 20.37 -9.99
C LEU A 217 -10.23 21.55 -10.76
N HIS A 218 -9.84 22.75 -10.36
CA HIS A 218 -10.14 23.90 -11.18
C HIS A 218 -9.09 23.94 -12.26
N PHE A 219 -9.20 23.04 -13.23
CA PHE A 219 -8.61 23.32 -14.53
C PHE A 219 -9.43 24.50 -15.08
N PRO A 220 -8.88 25.73 -15.14
CA PRO A 220 -9.51 26.77 -15.92
C PRO A 220 -9.72 26.24 -17.36
N PRO A 221 -10.59 26.86 -18.18
CA PRO A 221 -10.85 26.44 -19.56
C PRO A 221 -9.65 26.67 -20.51
N GLN A 222 -8.43 26.45 -20.04
CA GLN A 222 -7.17 26.59 -20.76
C GLN A 222 -6.32 25.35 -20.48
N ARG A 223 -5.83 24.74 -21.56
CA ARG A 223 -4.82 23.67 -21.64
C ARG A 223 -4.20 23.29 -20.29
N ALA A 224 -4.74 22.25 -19.67
CA ALA A 224 -4.30 21.79 -18.36
C ALA A 224 -3.00 20.99 -18.50
N VAL A 225 -2.05 21.28 -17.62
CA VAL A 225 -0.77 20.55 -17.53
C VAL A 225 -0.61 20.02 -16.13
N VAL A 226 -0.19 18.77 -16.03
CA VAL A 226 0.09 18.14 -14.74
C VAL A 226 1.49 17.55 -14.71
N LEU A 227 2.11 17.60 -13.55
CA LEU A 227 3.40 16.97 -13.28
C LEU A 227 3.16 15.73 -12.44
N VAL A 228 3.63 14.58 -12.90
CA VAL A 228 3.68 13.35 -12.11
C VAL A 228 5.11 13.15 -11.62
N GLY A 229 5.30 13.25 -10.31
CA GLY A 229 6.54 12.92 -9.62
C GLY A 229 6.46 11.52 -9.01
N VAL A 230 7.48 10.71 -9.22
CA VAL A 230 7.58 9.35 -8.69
C VAL A 230 8.89 9.20 -7.95
N THR A 231 8.83 8.71 -6.72
CA THR A 231 10.04 8.32 -5.96
C THR A 231 10.22 6.81 -6.08
N ILE A 232 11.30 6.43 -6.73
CA ILE A 232 11.73 5.05 -6.91
C ILE A 232 12.95 4.85 -6.04
N THR A 233 12.92 3.87 -5.16
CA THR A 233 14.09 3.51 -4.37
C THR A 233 14.49 2.11 -4.79
N PRO A 234 15.78 1.89 -5.12
CA PRO A 234 16.31 0.55 -5.26
C PRO A 234 15.89 -0.22 -4.01
N SER A 235 15.06 -1.26 -4.18
CA SER A 235 14.75 -2.14 -3.07
C SER A 235 16.09 -2.76 -2.70
N ALA A 236 16.72 -2.27 -1.63
CA ALA A 236 17.94 -2.83 -1.07
C ALA A 236 17.69 -4.33 -0.99
N ARG A 237 18.32 -5.08 -1.92
CA ARG A 237 18.31 -6.53 -2.11
C ARG A 237 17.17 -7.25 -1.38
N LEU A 238 16.30 -7.95 -2.12
CA LEU A 238 15.73 -9.24 -1.69
C LEU A 238 16.56 -9.78 -0.52
N MET A 239 16.02 -9.69 0.70
CA MET A 239 16.76 -9.95 1.94
C MET A 239 17.74 -11.10 1.69
N LYS A 240 19.05 -10.87 1.86
CA LYS A 240 20.03 -11.96 1.92
C LYS A 240 19.68 -12.83 3.13
N SER A 241 18.71 -13.71 2.94
CA SER A 241 18.57 -14.99 3.62
C SER A 241 18.91 -16.04 2.57
N ASP A 242 20.18 -16.08 2.20
CA ASP A 242 20.79 -17.34 1.82
C ASP A 242 22.26 -17.31 2.25
N LYS A 243 22.51 -17.75 3.50
CA LYS A 243 23.81 -18.32 3.84
C LYS A 243 23.85 -19.72 3.21
N SER A 244 23.93 -19.77 1.89
CA SER A 244 24.45 -20.94 1.17
C SER A 244 25.96 -20.90 1.35
N ARG A 245 26.42 -21.59 2.39
CA ARG A 245 27.82 -21.97 2.57
C ARG A 245 28.08 -23.08 1.55
N THR A 246 28.85 -22.80 0.51
CA THR A 246 29.28 -23.81 -0.45
C THR A 246 30.64 -24.36 -0.02
N VAL A 247 30.67 -25.69 0.11
CA VAL A 247 31.75 -26.63 0.46
C VAL A 247 32.23 -26.61 1.91
#